data_AF-A0A8C4T0V6-F1
#
_entry.id   AF-A0A8C4T0V6-F1
#
_cell.length_a   1.000
_cell.length_b   1.000
_cell.length_c   1.000
_cell.angle_alpha   90.00
_cell.angle_beta   90.00
_cell.angle_gamma   90.00
#
_symmetry.space_group_name_H-M   'P 1'
#
loop_
_entity.id
_entity.type
_entity.pdbx_description
1 polymer ?
#
loop_
_entity_poly.entity_id
_entity_poly.type
_entity_poly.pdbx_seq_one_letter_code
_entity_poly.pdbx_strand_id
1 'polypeptide(L)'
;MEDDAELTLEKLEEEIAQEDPDDYEDENVIGIEALKERSHKSELMESSKPDEILESSTDATEWNLEVERVLPQLKVTIRTDNKDWRIHVDQMHQHKDGIESSLKDTKTYLNKLQDEISKTLEKVASREKYINNQVKDLIQEYRGAQSYLGEAKDRYQQVSGGVTERTRALAEVRHGQIHGCREHLSSHG
;
A
#
# COMPACT_ATOMS: atom_id res chain seq x y z
N MET A 1 -21.41 -13.25 18.86
CA MET A 1 -22.38 -13.48 17.78
C MET A 1 -22.42 -12.16 17.02
N GLU A 2 -21.38 -11.94 16.22
CA GLU A 2 -21.20 -10.75 15.39
C GLU A 2 -21.47 -11.24 13.98
N ASP A 3 -22.67 -10.93 13.49
CA ASP A 3 -23.02 -11.12 12.09
C ASP A 3 -22.57 -9.84 11.38
N ASP A 4 -21.27 -9.81 11.09
CA ASP A 4 -20.63 -8.80 10.25
C ASP A 4 -21.12 -9.07 8.83
N ALA A 5 -22.28 -8.52 8.49
CA ALA A 5 -22.86 -8.65 7.16
C ALA A 5 -22.00 -7.83 6.19
N GLU A 6 -20.94 -8.46 5.67
CA GLU A 6 -20.21 -7.97 4.50
C GLU A 6 -21.21 -7.77 3.35
N LEU A 7 -21.55 -6.51 3.09
CA LEU A 7 -22.25 -6.09 1.89
C LEU A 7 -21.28 -6.23 0.71
N THR A 8 -21.25 -7.41 0.11
CA THR A 8 -20.56 -7.62 -1.15
C THR A 8 -21.25 -6.81 -2.24
N LEU A 9 -20.46 -6.23 -3.15
CA LEU A 9 -20.93 -5.37 -4.26
C LEU A 9 -22.04 -6.05 -5.09
N GLU A 10 -21.96 -7.37 -5.20
CA GLU A 10 -22.94 -8.24 -5.87
C GLU A 10 -24.31 -8.24 -5.17
N LYS A 11 -24.33 -8.18 -3.83
CA LYS A 11 -25.56 -8.15 -3.03
C LYS A 11 -26.26 -6.79 -3.11
N LEU A 12 -25.48 -5.73 -3.27
CA LEU A 12 -25.97 -4.36 -3.44
C LEU A 12 -26.52 -4.15 -4.86
N GLU A 13 -25.92 -4.76 -5.89
CA GLU A 13 -26.49 -4.81 -7.25
C GLU A 13 -27.79 -5.64 -7.30
N GLU A 14 -27.87 -6.74 -6.54
CA GLU A 14 -29.05 -7.60 -6.49
C GLU A 14 -30.24 -6.94 -5.76
N GLU A 15 -29.98 -6.15 -4.71
CA GLU A 15 -31.00 -5.37 -3.99
C GLU A 15 -31.59 -4.24 -4.85
N ILE A 16 -30.75 -3.55 -5.62
CA ILE A 16 -31.18 -2.52 -6.58
C ILE A 16 -31.98 -3.14 -7.73
N ALA A 17 -31.65 -4.36 -8.15
CA ALA A 17 -32.38 -5.07 -9.20
C ALA A 17 -33.72 -5.67 -8.73
N GLN A 18 -33.90 -5.88 -7.43
CA GLN A 18 -35.15 -6.36 -6.81
C GLN A 18 -36.12 -5.22 -6.46
N GLU A 19 -35.69 -3.96 -6.52
CA GLU A 19 -36.56 -2.80 -6.35
C GLU A 19 -37.37 -2.61 -7.65
N ASP A 20 -38.55 -3.24 -7.70
CA ASP A 20 -39.46 -3.17 -8.84
C ASP A 20 -39.76 -1.69 -9.19
N PRO A 21 -39.46 -1.23 -10.42
CA PRO A 21 -39.73 0.14 -10.84
C PRO A 21 -41.24 0.47 -10.91
N ASP A 22 -42.11 -0.53 -10.78
CA ASP A 22 -43.56 -0.43 -10.90
C ASP A 22 -44.28 -0.23 -9.55
N ASP A 23 -43.59 -0.25 -8.39
CA ASP A 23 -44.20 0.12 -7.08
C ASP A 23 -44.34 1.65 -6.89
N TYR A 24 -44.05 2.42 -7.94
CA TYR A 24 -44.17 3.88 -7.99
C TYR A 24 -45.49 4.38 -8.60
N GLU A 25 -46.43 3.50 -8.89
CA GLU A 25 -47.77 3.92 -9.27
C GLU A 25 -48.72 3.85 -8.08
N ASP A 26 -49.13 5.05 -7.67
CA ASP A 26 -50.40 5.34 -7.03
C ASP A 26 -50.41 5.34 -5.48
N GLU A 27 -50.12 6.51 -4.91
CA GLU A 27 -51.12 7.15 -4.03
C GLU A 27 -50.78 8.64 -3.77
N ASN A 28 -51.47 9.52 -4.50
CA ASN A 28 -51.70 10.94 -4.16
C ASN A 28 -50.51 11.92 -4.12
N VAL A 29 -49.67 11.94 -5.15
CA VAL A 29 -48.87 13.14 -5.46
C VAL A 29 -49.72 14.08 -6.32
N ILE A 30 -50.25 15.16 -5.74
CA ILE A 30 -50.86 16.24 -6.52
C ILE A 30 -49.76 16.85 -7.39
N GLY A 31 -49.74 16.47 -8.67
CA GLY A 31 -48.75 16.93 -9.64
C GLY A 31 -48.79 18.44 -9.80
N ILE A 32 -47.62 19.08 -9.75
CA ILE A 32 -47.44 20.52 -9.94
C ILE A 32 -48.00 20.97 -11.31
N GLU A 33 -47.95 20.09 -12.31
CA GLU A 33 -48.59 20.29 -13.63
C GLU A 33 -50.13 20.45 -13.52
N ALA A 34 -50.81 19.67 -12.68
CA ALA A 34 -52.26 19.76 -12.50
C ALA A 34 -52.69 21.09 -11.84
N LEU A 35 -51.81 21.68 -11.01
CA LEU A 35 -52.04 23.02 -10.45
C LEU A 35 -51.84 24.13 -11.49
N LYS A 36 -50.85 23.99 -12.39
CA LYS A 36 -50.65 24.92 -13.51
C LYS A 36 -51.82 24.91 -14.49
N GLU A 37 -52.32 23.73 -14.85
CA GLU A 37 -53.48 23.60 -15.75
C GLU A 37 -54.75 24.23 -15.16
N ARG A 38 -54.97 24.11 -13.84
CA ARG A 38 -56.06 24.80 -13.14
C ARG A 38 -55.90 26.32 -13.14
N SER A 39 -54.68 26.83 -12.97
CA SER A 39 -54.41 28.26 -13.04
C SER A 39 -54.72 28.83 -14.43
N HIS A 40 -54.28 28.15 -15.49
CA HIS A 40 -54.54 28.56 -16.87
C HIS A 40 -56.03 28.49 -17.25
N LYS A 41 -56.77 27.53 -16.69
CA LYS A 41 -58.23 27.42 -16.89
C LYS A 41 -59.00 28.53 -16.17
N SER A 42 -58.49 29.03 -15.04
CA SER A 42 -59.07 30.18 -14.33
C SER A 42 -58.88 31.48 -15.11
N GLU A 43 -57.68 31.72 -15.65
CA GLU A 43 -57.35 32.91 -16.46
C GLU A 43 -58.21 33.04 -17.72
N LEU A 44 -58.56 31.92 -18.36
CA LEU A 44 -59.44 31.91 -19.55
C LEU A 44 -60.91 32.25 -19.23
N MET A 45 -61.35 32.02 -17.99
CA MET A 45 -62.75 32.19 -17.58
C MET A 45 -63.05 33.60 -17.05
N GLU A 46 -62.03 34.38 -16.71
CA GLU A 46 -62.13 35.68 -16.04
C GLU A 46 -62.18 36.88 -17.02
N SER A 47 -61.98 36.64 -18.33
CA SER A 47 -61.91 37.68 -19.36
C SER A 47 -63.25 38.33 -19.78
N SER A 48 -64.37 38.09 -19.08
CA SER A 48 -65.70 38.45 -19.58
C SER A 48 -66.69 39.06 -18.57
N LYS A 49 -66.26 39.82 -17.54
CA LYS A 49 -67.14 40.76 -16.81
C LYS A 49 -66.37 41.99 -16.29
N PRO A 50 -66.99 43.19 -16.25
CA PRO A 50 -66.34 44.39 -15.72
C PRO A 50 -66.29 44.36 -14.19
N ASP A 51 -65.26 44.99 -13.62
CA ASP A 51 -65.02 45.18 -12.18
C ASP A 51 -66.15 45.98 -11.51
N GLU A 52 -67.26 45.33 -11.19
CA GLU A 52 -68.09 45.71 -10.06
C GLU A 52 -67.26 45.39 -8.81
N ILE A 53 -67.00 46.40 -7.95
CA ILE A 53 -66.26 46.21 -6.71
C ILE A 53 -66.94 45.07 -5.94
N LEU A 54 -66.28 43.92 -5.88
CA LEU A 54 -66.74 42.73 -5.18
C LEU A 54 -66.76 43.04 -3.68
N GLU A 55 -67.88 43.57 -3.19
CA GLU A 55 -68.12 43.69 -1.76
C GLU A 55 -68.36 42.28 -1.20
N SER A 56 -67.39 41.79 -0.43
CA SER A 56 -67.49 40.52 0.29
C SER A 56 -68.68 40.58 1.27
N SER A 57 -69.77 39.90 0.94
CA SER A 57 -70.90 39.68 1.85
C SER A 57 -70.63 38.60 2.91
N THR A 58 -69.37 38.13 3.00
CA THR A 58 -68.96 37.04 3.89
C THR A 58 -68.80 37.54 5.32
N ASP A 59 -69.47 36.87 6.26
CA ASP A 59 -69.40 37.20 7.68
C ASP A 59 -68.02 36.84 8.26
N ALA A 60 -67.56 37.56 9.29
CA ALA A 60 -66.26 37.34 9.90
C ALA A 60 -66.13 35.90 10.47
N THR A 61 -67.23 35.30 10.91
CA THR A 61 -67.22 33.91 11.39
C THR A 61 -67.07 32.90 10.26
N GLU A 62 -67.71 33.15 9.12
CA GLU A 62 -67.62 32.31 7.92
C GLU A 62 -66.21 32.36 7.32
N TRP A 63 -65.59 33.54 7.27
CA TRP A 63 -64.20 33.68 6.84
C TRP A 63 -63.23 32.92 7.75
N ASN A 64 -63.42 33.01 9.07
CA ASN A 64 -62.53 32.36 10.02
C ASN A 64 -62.64 30.82 9.96
N LEU A 65 -63.85 30.29 9.77
CA LEU A 65 -64.07 28.86 9.54
C LEU A 65 -63.40 28.39 8.24
N GLU A 66 -63.48 29.20 7.19
CA GLU A 66 -62.83 28.88 5.93
C GLU A 66 -61.30 28.90 6.06
N VAL A 67 -60.75 29.85 6.81
CA VAL A 67 -59.31 29.91 7.16
C VAL A 67 -58.88 28.67 7.93
N GLU A 68 -59.62 28.27 8.98
CA GLU A 68 -59.32 27.06 9.74
C GLU A 68 -59.44 25.79 8.89
N ARG A 69 -60.35 25.77 7.91
CA ARG A 69 -60.52 24.66 6.97
C ARG A 69 -59.37 24.54 5.97
N VAL A 70 -58.83 25.66 5.49
CA VAL A 70 -57.74 25.66 4.48
C VAL A 70 -56.34 25.60 5.10
N LEU A 71 -56.16 26.03 6.35
CA LEU A 71 -54.87 26.02 7.04
C LEU A 71 -54.14 24.66 7.02
N PRO A 72 -54.82 23.53 7.26
CA PRO A 72 -54.21 22.20 7.17
C PRO A 72 -53.79 21.83 5.74
N GLN A 73 -54.49 22.34 4.72
CA GLN A 73 -54.23 22.08 3.30
C GLN A 73 -53.04 22.88 2.78
N LEU A 74 -52.72 24.00 3.44
CA LEU A 74 -51.57 24.86 3.15
C LEU A 74 -50.29 24.45 3.90
N LYS A 75 -50.40 23.50 4.85
CA LYS A 75 -49.27 23.04 5.63
C LYS A 75 -48.37 22.14 4.79
N VAL A 76 -47.42 22.76 4.10
CA VAL A 76 -46.35 22.07 3.39
C VAL A 76 -45.42 21.44 4.41
N THR A 77 -45.53 20.12 4.59
CA THR A 77 -44.64 19.36 5.46
C THR A 77 -43.54 18.78 4.58
N ILE A 78 -42.37 19.42 4.55
CA ILE A 78 -41.20 18.89 3.83
C ILE A 78 -40.75 17.66 4.62
N ARG A 79 -41.12 16.47 4.14
CA ARG A 79 -40.53 15.22 4.64
C ARG A 79 -39.12 15.12 4.07
N THR A 80 -38.13 14.87 4.92
CA THR A 80 -36.78 14.49 4.48
C THR A 80 -36.89 13.16 3.75
N ASP A 81 -37.03 13.22 2.43
CA ASP A 81 -37.04 12.07 1.54
C ASP A 81 -35.59 11.68 1.22
N ASN A 82 -35.30 10.38 1.17
CA ASN A 82 -34.00 9.84 0.76
C ASN A 82 -33.68 10.21 -0.71
N LYS A 83 -34.70 10.66 -1.48
CA LYS A 83 -34.56 11.20 -2.83
C LYS A 83 -34.16 12.68 -2.88
N ASP A 84 -33.90 13.33 -1.74
CA ASP A 84 -33.37 14.70 -1.73
C ASP A 84 -31.91 14.70 -2.19
N TRP A 85 -31.70 15.20 -3.41
CA TRP A 85 -30.37 15.37 -3.99
C TRP A 85 -29.41 16.15 -3.09
N ARG A 86 -29.91 16.99 -2.17
CA ARG A 86 -29.07 17.69 -1.18
C ARG A 86 -28.40 16.71 -0.21
N ILE A 87 -29.12 15.70 0.23
CA ILE A 87 -28.57 14.65 1.11
C ILE A 87 -27.48 13.88 0.36
N HIS A 88 -27.70 13.54 -0.91
CA HIS A 88 -26.67 12.89 -1.73
C HIS A 88 -25.45 13.78 -1.98
N VAL A 89 -25.64 15.08 -2.20
CA VAL A 89 -24.54 16.04 -2.34
C VAL A 89 -23.74 16.15 -1.04
N ASP A 90 -24.40 16.22 0.11
CA ASP A 90 -23.73 16.25 1.42
C ASP A 90 -22.98 14.94 1.69
N GLN A 91 -23.57 13.78 1.36
CA GLN A 91 -22.89 12.48 1.41
C GLN A 91 -21.66 12.44 0.50
N MET A 92 -21.74 12.99 -0.71
CA MET A 92 -20.62 13.05 -1.64
C MET A 92 -19.46 13.87 -1.08
N HIS A 93 -19.74 15.00 -0.43
CA HIS A 93 -18.72 15.79 0.25
C HIS A 93 -18.10 15.02 1.42
N GLN A 94 -18.94 14.37 2.23
CA GLN A 94 -18.46 13.57 3.36
C GLN A 94 -17.55 12.41 2.92
N HIS A 95 -17.93 11.70 1.85
CA HIS A 95 -17.10 10.64 1.27
C HIS A 95 -15.80 11.19 0.69
N LYS A 96 -15.87 12.31 -0.04
CA LYS A 96 -14.66 12.97 -0.57
C LYS A 96 -13.69 13.32 0.56
N ASP A 97 -14.17 13.96 1.61
CA ASP A 97 -13.35 14.35 2.76
C ASP A 97 -12.76 13.12 3.46
N GLY A 98 -13.54 12.04 3.59
CA GLY A 98 -13.07 10.76 4.12
C GLY A 98 -11.98 10.12 3.27
N ILE A 99 -12.12 10.16 1.94
CA ILE A 99 -11.12 9.68 0.98
C ILE A 99 -9.85 10.53 1.08
N GLU A 100 -9.98 11.86 1.10
CA GLU A 100 -8.83 12.78 1.21
C GLU A 100 -8.07 12.57 2.52
N SER A 101 -8.77 12.39 3.65
CA SER A 101 -8.14 12.08 4.94
C SER A 101 -7.41 10.74 4.90
N SER A 102 -8.08 9.69 4.44
CA SER A 102 -7.51 8.34 4.34
C SER A 102 -6.29 8.30 3.42
N LEU A 103 -6.34 9.03 2.30
CA LEU A 103 -5.23 9.16 1.36
C LEU A 103 -4.05 9.90 2.00
N LYS A 104 -4.31 10.99 2.72
CA LYS A 104 -3.28 11.75 3.44
C LYS A 104 -2.57 10.89 4.49
N ASP A 105 -3.34 10.14 5.27
CA ASP A 105 -2.80 9.27 6.31
C ASP A 105 -1.98 8.12 5.70
N THR A 106 -2.53 7.44 4.69
CA THR A 106 -1.84 6.37 3.96
C THR A 106 -0.53 6.84 3.33
N LYS A 107 -0.54 8.01 2.67
CA LYS A 107 0.67 8.63 2.12
C LYS A 107 1.71 8.93 3.21
N THR A 108 1.26 9.39 4.37
CA THR A 108 2.14 9.66 5.51
C THR A 108 2.77 8.37 6.04
N TYR A 109 2.01 7.29 6.19
CA TYR A 109 2.53 5.99 6.59
C TYR A 109 3.53 5.44 5.57
N LEU A 110 3.22 5.55 4.28
CA LEU A 110 4.10 5.08 3.21
C LEU A 110 5.43 5.85 3.19
N ASN A 111 5.39 7.18 3.35
CA ASN A 111 6.61 8.00 3.42
C ASN A 111 7.47 7.62 4.64
N LYS A 112 6.86 7.39 5.80
CA LYS A 112 7.59 6.94 7.00
C LYS A 112 8.24 5.59 6.77
N LEU A 113 7.52 4.64 6.17
CA LEU A 113 8.04 3.32 5.84
C LEU A 113 9.21 3.43 4.86
N GLN A 114 9.09 4.26 3.82
CA GLN A 114 10.18 4.52 2.87
C GLN A 114 11.44 5.08 3.57
N ASP A 115 11.26 6.05 4.47
CA ASP A 115 12.37 6.62 5.24
C ASP A 115 13.05 5.59 6.14
N GLU A 116 12.27 4.73 6.80
CA GLU A 116 12.79 3.65 7.64
C GLU A 116 13.54 2.60 6.83
N ILE A 117 13.01 2.19 5.68
CA ILE A 117 13.68 1.28 4.74
C ILE A 117 14.99 1.91 4.25
N SER A 118 14.98 3.20 3.90
CA SER A 118 16.18 3.88 3.40
C SER A 118 17.27 3.95 4.48
N LYS A 119 16.91 4.31 5.72
CA LYS A 119 17.85 4.35 6.86
C LYS A 119 18.40 2.96 7.19
N THR A 120 17.56 1.92 7.15
CA THR A 120 18.01 0.55 7.41
C THR A 120 18.94 0.05 6.30
N LEU A 121 18.66 0.36 5.05
CA LEU A 121 19.53 0.04 3.92
C LEU A 121 20.91 0.70 4.03
N GLU A 122 20.96 1.99 4.37
CA GLU A 122 22.22 2.71 4.62
C GLU A 122 23.02 2.08 5.77
N LYS A 123 22.33 1.65 6.83
CA LYS A 123 22.95 0.96 7.97
C LYS A 123 23.50 -0.41 7.58
N VAL A 124 22.81 -1.15 6.71
CA VAL A 124 23.30 -2.42 6.17
C VAL A 124 24.52 -2.17 5.29
N ALA A 125 24.45 -1.25 4.33
CA ALA A 125 25.54 -0.92 3.42
C ALA A 125 26.82 -0.47 4.15
N SER A 126 26.67 0.35 5.20
CA SER A 126 27.80 0.77 6.04
C SER A 126 28.43 -0.39 6.81
N ARG A 127 27.61 -1.31 7.36
CA ARG A 127 28.11 -2.53 8.03
C ARG A 127 28.79 -3.49 7.07
N GLU A 128 28.24 -3.69 5.88
CA GLU A 128 28.86 -4.50 4.83
C GLU A 128 30.20 -3.93 4.42
N LYS A 129 30.28 -2.61 4.19
CA LYS A 129 31.55 -1.94 3.90
C LYS A 129 32.57 -2.14 5.03
N TYR A 130 32.14 -2.03 6.29
CA TYR A 130 32.99 -2.24 7.45
C TYR A 130 33.52 -3.68 7.56
N ILE A 131 32.65 -4.68 7.37
CA ILE A 131 33.04 -6.10 7.39
C ILE A 131 33.96 -6.40 6.22
N ASN A 132 33.62 -5.95 5.01
CA ASN A 132 34.43 -6.16 3.81
C ASN A 132 35.84 -5.59 3.98
N ASN A 133 35.98 -4.41 4.60
CA ASN A 133 37.30 -3.84 4.86
C ASN A 133 38.11 -4.71 5.82
N GLN A 134 37.53 -5.13 6.96
CA GLN A 134 38.23 -6.01 7.89
C GLN A 134 38.62 -7.35 7.25
N VAL A 135 37.70 -7.98 6.52
CA VAL A 135 37.94 -9.29 5.89
C VAL A 135 39.00 -9.20 4.79
N LYS A 136 39.05 -8.11 4.02
CA LYS A 136 40.08 -7.90 3.00
C LYS A 136 41.48 -7.92 3.60
N ASP A 137 41.69 -7.21 4.71
CA ASP A 137 42.99 -7.15 5.37
C ASP A 137 43.41 -8.53 5.88
N LEU A 138 42.50 -9.26 6.55
CA LEU A 138 42.77 -10.64 6.99
C LEU A 138 43.10 -11.59 5.84
N ILE A 139 42.40 -11.48 4.70
CA ILE A 139 42.69 -12.30 3.51
C ILE A 139 44.09 -11.98 2.97
N GLN A 140 44.49 -10.71 2.97
CA GLN A 140 45.82 -10.31 2.51
C GLN A 140 46.91 -10.86 3.43
N GLU A 141 46.73 -10.78 4.75
CA GLU A 141 47.65 -11.37 5.73
C GLU A 141 47.75 -12.89 5.56
N TYR A 142 46.61 -13.57 5.41
CA TYR A 142 46.58 -15.02 5.18
C TYR A 142 47.36 -15.41 3.92
N ARG A 143 47.16 -14.69 2.81
CA ARG A 143 47.92 -14.90 1.56
C ARG A 143 49.41 -14.68 1.76
N GLY A 144 49.80 -13.66 2.52
CA GLY A 144 51.19 -13.39 2.86
C GLY A 144 51.82 -14.53 3.67
N ALA A 145 51.12 -14.99 4.70
CA ALA A 145 51.56 -16.14 5.51
C ALA A 145 51.67 -17.43 4.69
N GLN A 146 50.73 -17.66 3.76
CA GLN A 146 50.75 -18.80 2.86
C GLN A 146 51.94 -18.76 1.88
N SER A 147 52.27 -17.58 1.34
CA SER A 147 53.45 -17.40 0.50
C SER A 147 54.74 -17.68 1.29
N TYR A 148 54.85 -17.11 2.49
CA TYR A 148 55.99 -17.34 3.38
C TYR A 148 56.17 -18.82 3.73
N LEU A 149 55.06 -19.52 4.02
CA LEU A 149 55.08 -20.96 4.27
C LEU A 149 55.57 -21.75 3.05
N GLY A 150 55.14 -21.35 1.84
CA GLY A 150 55.63 -21.94 0.59
C GLY A 150 57.15 -21.77 0.45
N GLU A 151 57.65 -20.55 0.59
CA GLU A 151 59.08 -20.26 0.52
C GLU A 151 59.90 -21.04 1.56
N ALA A 152 59.39 -21.14 2.80
CA ALA A 152 60.05 -21.88 3.86
C ALA A 152 60.12 -23.39 3.55
N LYS A 153 59.04 -23.96 2.99
CA LYS A 153 59.01 -25.37 2.56
C LYS A 153 59.98 -25.63 1.42
N ASP A 154 60.02 -24.76 0.42
CA ASP A 154 60.94 -24.89 -0.72
C ASP A 154 62.40 -24.82 -0.27
N ARG A 155 62.73 -23.88 0.62
CA ARG A 155 64.07 -23.78 1.24
C ARG A 155 64.42 -25.03 2.04
N TYR A 156 63.49 -25.52 2.85
CA TYR A 156 63.71 -26.76 3.63
C TYR A 156 63.98 -27.94 2.70
N GLN A 157 63.19 -28.10 1.63
CA GLN A 157 63.34 -29.18 0.66
C GLN A 157 64.67 -29.07 -0.10
N GLN A 158 65.09 -27.86 -0.48
CA GLN A 158 66.38 -27.61 -1.11
C GLN A 158 67.56 -27.98 -0.18
N VAL A 159 67.52 -27.51 1.07
CA VAL A 159 68.58 -27.81 2.06
C VAL A 159 68.60 -29.30 2.38
N SER A 160 67.44 -29.93 2.59
CA SER A 160 67.32 -31.36 2.85
C SER A 160 67.91 -32.18 1.69
N GLY A 161 67.55 -31.85 0.44
CA GLY A 161 68.11 -32.48 -0.76
C GLY A 161 69.63 -32.35 -0.83
N GLY A 162 70.17 -31.17 -0.55
CA GLY A 162 71.62 -30.93 -0.50
C GLY A 162 72.34 -31.72 0.60
N VAL A 163 71.70 -31.90 1.77
CA VAL A 163 72.22 -32.76 2.84
C VAL A 163 72.24 -34.23 2.41
N THR A 164 71.17 -34.71 1.78
CA THR A 164 71.12 -36.08 1.23
C THR A 164 72.20 -36.32 0.19
N GLU A 165 72.42 -35.36 -0.72
CA GLU A 165 73.47 -35.44 -1.75
C GLU A 165 74.88 -35.48 -1.13
N ARG A 166 75.18 -34.57 -0.18
CA ARG A 166 76.46 -34.59 0.53
C ARG A 166 76.68 -35.87 1.34
N THR A 167 75.62 -36.40 1.95
CA THR A 167 75.67 -37.66 2.69
C THR A 167 75.99 -38.83 1.74
N ARG A 168 75.40 -38.83 0.54
CA ARG A 168 75.71 -39.81 -0.52
C ARG A 168 77.16 -39.71 -0.97
N ALA A 169 77.63 -38.50 -1.29
CA ALA A 169 79.03 -38.28 -1.71
C ALA A 169 80.03 -38.71 -0.62
N LEU A 170 79.76 -38.41 0.65
CA LEU A 170 80.59 -38.87 1.77
C LEU A 170 80.60 -40.40 1.89
N ALA A 171 79.46 -41.06 1.69
CA ALA A 171 79.39 -42.51 1.70
C ALA A 171 80.19 -43.13 0.54
N GLU A 172 80.13 -42.54 -0.66
CA GLU A 172 80.93 -42.96 -1.81
C GLU A 172 82.43 -42.82 -1.55
N VAL A 173 82.88 -41.66 -1.05
CA VAL A 173 84.28 -41.45 -0.67
C VAL A 173 84.73 -42.44 0.40
N ARG A 174 83.90 -42.66 1.43
CA ARG A 174 84.18 -43.63 2.49
C ARG A 174 84.34 -45.04 1.93
N HIS A 175 83.42 -45.49 1.08
CA HIS A 175 83.51 -46.81 0.45
C HIS A 175 84.73 -46.93 -0.46
N GLY A 176 85.03 -45.92 -1.27
CA GLY A 176 86.20 -45.89 -2.14
C GLY A 176 87.52 -45.94 -1.37
N GLN A 177 87.64 -45.17 -0.28
CA GLN A 177 88.82 -45.19 0.61
C GLN A 177 88.98 -46.56 1.29
N ILE A 178 87.90 -47.14 1.79
CA ILE A 178 87.94 -48.48 2.41
C ILE A 178 88.34 -49.53 1.36
N HIS A 179 87.82 -49.44 0.14
CA HIS A 179 88.18 -50.33 -0.95
C HIS A 179 89.66 -50.22 -1.30
N GLY A 180 90.18 -49.00 -1.48
CA GLY A 180 91.58 -48.75 -1.79
C GLY A 180 92.52 -49.25 -0.67
N CYS A 181 92.18 -49.02 0.60
CA CYS A 181 92.95 -49.57 1.73
C CYS A 181 92.95 -51.11 1.72
N ARG A 182 91.82 -51.74 1.40
CA ARG A 182 91.71 -53.20 1.31
C ARG A 182 92.58 -53.77 0.18
N GLU A 183 92.55 -53.16 -1.01
CA GLU A 183 93.41 -53.57 -2.13
C GLU A 183 94.89 -53.39 -1.80
N HIS A 184 95.26 -52.29 -1.16
CA HIS A 184 96.65 -52.03 -0.78
C HIS A 184 97.18 -53.04 0.26
N LEU A 185 96.34 -53.42 1.24
CA LEU A 185 96.64 -54.50 2.19
C LEU A 185 96.74 -55.87 1.50
N SER A 186 95.87 -56.16 0.53
CA SER A 186 95.90 -57.42 -0.23
C SER A 186 97.07 -57.52 -1.20
N SER A 187 97.70 -56.39 -1.57
CA SER A 187 98.89 -56.35 -2.44
C SER A 187 100.21 -56.43 -1.68
N HIS A 188 100.21 -56.28 -0.35
CA HIS A 188 101.41 -56.27 0.50
C HIS A 188 101.49 -57.46 1.49
N GLY A 189 100.51 -58.37 1.47
CA GLY A 189 100.55 -59.66 2.18
C GLY A 189 100.69 -60.81 1.19
#